data_AF-A0A6B3MXK4-F1
#
_entry.id   AF-A0A6B3MXK4-F1
#
_cell.length_a   1.000
_cell.length_b   1.000
_cell.length_c   1.000
_cell.angle_alpha   90.00
_cell.angle_beta   90.00
_cell.angle_gamma   90.00
#
_symmetry.space_group_name_H-M   'P 1'
#
loop_
_entity.id
_entity.type
_entity.pdbx_description
1 polymer ?
#
loop_
_entity_poly.entity_id
_entity_poly.type
_entity_poly.pdbx_seq_one_letter_code
_entity_poly.pdbx_strand_id
1 'polypeptide(L)'
;MESLTIAMVEWIIKLFRVYLVAGLIFAVPFVIFGVQRVDPNVHGWAIGFRIMIIPGVTAFWPMFATRLLRGKTLPTERNAHRISAKRLT
;
A
#
# COMPACT_ATOMS: atom_id res chain seq x y z
N MET A 1 27.56 22.84 -20.91
CA MET A 1 27.13 21.44 -20.76
C MET A 1 27.12 21.05 -19.28
N GLU A 2 28.17 21.34 -18.51
CA GLU A 2 28.23 20.98 -17.08
C GLU A 2 27.13 21.61 -16.22
N SER A 3 26.78 22.87 -16.46
CA SER A 3 25.68 23.54 -15.75
C SER A 3 24.31 22.88 -15.97
N LEU A 4 24.05 22.40 -17.20
CA LEU A 4 22.83 21.69 -17.54
C LEU A 4 22.77 20.35 -16.81
N THR A 5 23.89 19.61 -16.80
CA THR A 5 24.00 18.32 -16.10
C THR A 5 23.77 18.47 -14.60
N ILE A 6 24.39 19.47 -13.97
CA ILE A 6 24.22 19.74 -12.53
C ILE A 6 22.76 20.09 -12.22
N ALA A 7 22.13 20.95 -13.02
CA ALA A 7 20.73 21.31 -12.84
C ALA A 7 19.80 20.09 -12.98
N MET A 8 20.02 19.23 -13.98
CA MET A 8 19.23 18.01 -14.17
C MET A 8 19.33 17.06 -12.97
N VAL A 9 20.54 16.83 -12.47
CA VAL A 9 20.77 15.96 -11.30
C VAL A 9 20.07 16.51 -10.07
N GLU A 10 20.14 17.83 -9.84
CA GLU A 10 19.49 18.48 -8.71
C GLU A 10 17.96 18.31 -8.76
N TRP A 11 17.35 18.46 -9.93
CA TRP A 11 15.91 18.24 -10.13
C TRP A 11 15.49 16.80 -9.86
N ILE A 12 16.27 15.83 -10.34
CA ILE A 12 15.99 14.40 -10.11
C ILE A 12 16.05 14.10 -8.62
N ILE A 13 17.08 14.58 -7.91
CA ILE A 13 17.22 14.37 -6.46
C ILE A 13 16.08 15.03 -5.70
N LYS A 14 15.69 16.26 -6.07
CA LYS A 14 14.54 16.95 -5.46
C LYS A 14 13.25 16.15 -5.64
N LEU A 15 12.98 15.69 -6.86
CA LEU A 15 11.79 14.89 -7.15
C LEU A 15 11.79 13.58 -6.37
N PHE A 16 12.93 12.89 -6.31
CA PHE A 16 13.08 11.65 -5.55
C PHE A 16 12.88 11.87 -4.05
N ARG A 17 13.41 12.98 -3.51
CA ARG A 17 13.22 13.36 -2.11
C ARG A 17 11.75 13.61 -1.77
N VAL A 18 11.04 14.33 -2.63
CA VAL A 18 9.59 14.57 -2.47
C VAL A 18 8.81 13.25 -2.53
N TYR A 19 9.15 12.37 -3.46
CA TYR A 19 8.53 11.05 -3.59
C TYR A 19 8.72 10.20 -2.32
N LEU A 20 9.93 10.17 -1.76
CA LEU A 20 10.22 9.43 -0.53
C LEU A 20 9.51 10.03 0.69
N VAL A 21 9.48 11.36 0.82
CA VAL A 21 8.77 12.02 1.93
C VAL A 21 7.27 11.75 1.85
N ALA A 22 6.67 11.84 0.66
CA ALA A 22 5.26 11.50 0.44
C ALA A 22 4.97 10.03 0.77
N GLY A 23 5.84 9.12 0.35
CA GLY A 23 5.73 7.70 0.67
C GLY A 23 5.84 7.42 2.17
N LEU A 24 6.72 8.13 2.88
CA LEU A 24 6.88 7.99 4.33
C LEU A 24 5.65 8.50 5.08
N ILE A 25 5.10 9.64 4.67
CA ILE A 25 3.84 10.18 5.20
C ILE A 25 2.69 9.20 4.97
N PHE A 26 2.66 8.51 3.82
CA PHE A 26 1.66 7.48 3.53
C PHE A 26 1.88 6.18 4.33
N ALA A 27 3.13 5.81 4.58
CA ALA A 27 3.47 4.60 5.31
C ALA A 27 2.96 4.63 6.76
N VAL A 28 3.00 5.80 7.43
CA VAL A 28 2.53 5.96 8.82
C VAL A 28 1.07 5.52 9.03
N PRO A 29 0.06 6.11 8.35
CA PRO A 29 -1.32 5.67 8.48
C PRO A 29 -1.52 4.25 7.92
N PHE A 30 -0.79 3.86 6.88
CA PHE A 30 -0.90 2.50 6.33
C PHE A 30 -0.45 1.43 7.34
N VAL A 31 0.58 1.70 8.14
CA VAL A 31 1.03 0.78 9.20
C VAL A 31 0.02 0.70 10.34
N ILE A 32 -0.62 1.82 10.68
CA ILE A 32 -1.64 1.89 11.75
C ILE A 32 -2.93 1.16 11.33
N PHE A 33 -3.49 1.50 10.16
CA PHE A 33 -4.78 0.97 9.68
C PHE A 33 -4.65 -0.36 8.92
N GLY A 34 -3.58 -0.51 8.14
CA GLY A 34 -3.36 -1.67 7.27
C GLY A 34 -3.06 -2.95 8.05
N VAL A 35 -2.28 -2.87 9.14
CA VAL A 35 -1.98 -4.08 9.93
C VAL A 35 -3.19 -4.59 10.70
N GLN A 36 -4.04 -3.71 11.22
CA GLN A 36 -5.31 -4.12 11.83
C GLN A 36 -6.26 -4.78 10.82
N ARG A 37 -6.22 -4.37 9.55
CA ARG A 37 -7.09 -4.91 8.49
C ARG A 37 -6.60 -6.25 7.93
N VAL A 38 -5.32 -6.59 8.09
CA VAL A 38 -4.74 -7.84 7.58
C VAL A 38 -4.94 -8.99 8.56
N ASP A 39 -4.85 -8.75 9.87
CA ASP A 39 -5.05 -9.83 10.84
C ASP A 39 -5.44 -9.29 12.24
N PRO A 40 -6.71 -9.48 12.68
CA PRO A 40 -7.19 -9.06 14.00
C PRO A 40 -6.57 -9.85 15.17
N ASN A 41 -5.93 -11.00 14.93
CA ASN A 41 -5.46 -11.91 15.98
C ASN A 41 -3.98 -11.73 16.36
N VAL A 42 -3.26 -10.76 15.80
CA VAL A 42 -1.81 -10.58 16.00
C VAL A 42 -1.52 -9.77 17.26
N HIS A 43 -1.92 -10.29 18.41
CA HIS A 43 -1.65 -9.68 19.72
C HIS A 43 -0.18 -9.79 20.18
N GLY A 44 0.70 -10.49 19.44
CA GLY A 44 2.03 -10.88 19.97
C GLY A 44 3.28 -10.48 19.18
N TRP A 45 3.23 -10.25 17.86
CA TRP A 45 4.44 -10.18 17.01
C TRP A 45 4.52 -8.94 16.09
N ALA A 46 3.64 -7.96 16.29
CA ALA A 46 3.31 -7.01 15.23
C ALA A 46 4.29 -5.83 15.05
N ILE A 47 5.07 -5.42 16.07
CA ILE A 47 5.82 -4.15 15.97
C ILE A 47 7.06 -4.25 15.06
N GLY A 48 7.81 -5.35 15.14
CA GLY A 48 9.00 -5.56 14.31
C GLY A 48 8.64 -5.73 12.84
N PHE A 49 7.60 -6.51 12.55
CA PHE A 49 7.06 -6.65 11.20
C PHE A 49 6.55 -5.32 10.63
N ARG A 50 5.84 -4.53 11.44
CA ARG A 50 5.39 -3.17 11.06
C ARG A 50 6.55 -2.28 10.65
N ILE A 51 7.65 -2.27 11.40
CA ILE A 51 8.83 -1.46 11.08
C ILE A 51 9.52 -1.99 9.82
N MET A 52 9.61 -3.32 9.65
CA MET A 52 10.25 -3.95 8.50
C MET A 52 9.52 -3.67 7.18
N ILE A 53 8.20 -3.50 7.19
CA ILE A 53 7.43 -3.17 5.99
C ILE A 53 7.46 -1.68 5.62
N ILE A 54 7.81 -0.76 6.54
CA ILE A 54 7.86 0.69 6.28
C ILE A 54 8.69 1.04 5.02
N PRO A 55 9.94 0.57 4.86
CA PRO A 55 10.72 0.90 3.67
C PRO A 55 10.07 0.36 2.38
N GLY A 56 9.49 -0.84 2.41
CA GLY A 56 8.78 -1.42 1.26
C GLY A 56 7.51 -0.66 0.90
N VAL A 57 6.71 -0.28 1.91
CA VAL A 57 5.49 0.52 1.73
C VAL A 57 5.83 1.93 1.24
N THR A 58 6.91 2.53 1.74
CA THR A 58 7.39 3.84 1.30
C THR A 58 7.80 3.81 -0.17
N ALA A 59 8.51 2.76 -0.62
CA ALA A 59 8.90 2.63 -2.02
C ALA A 59 7.70 2.39 -2.96
N PHE A 60 6.76 1.54 -2.55
CA PHE A 60 5.60 1.12 -3.35
C PHE A 60 4.30 1.81 -2.95
N TRP A 61 4.36 2.99 -2.31
CA TRP A 61 3.19 3.70 -1.81
C TRP A 61 2.09 3.94 -2.87
N PRO A 62 2.38 4.23 -4.17
CA PRO A 62 1.32 4.45 -5.16
C PRO A 62 0.52 3.17 -5.43
N MET A 63 1.17 2.01 -5.37
CA MET A 63 0.54 0.71 -5.55
C MET A 63 -0.36 0.38 -4.35
N PHE A 64 0.10 0.67 -3.13
CA PHE A 64 -0.72 0.50 -1.94
C PHE A 64 -1.88 1.49 -1.87
N ALA A 65 -1.67 2.75 -2.25
CA ALA A 65 -2.70 3.77 -2.33
C ALA A 65 -3.79 3.39 -3.32
N THR A 66 -3.42 2.99 -4.55
CA THR A 66 -4.38 2.51 -5.56
C THR A 66 -5.11 1.25 -5.11
N ARG A 67 -4.43 0.33 -4.41
CA ARG A 67 -5.05 -0.90 -3.88
C ARG A 67 -6.01 -0.60 -2.72
N LEU A 68 -5.72 0.40 -1.89
CA LEU A 68 -6.60 0.87 -0.82
C LEU A 68 -7.84 1.54 -1.41
N LEU A 69 -7.66 2.43 -2.40
CA LEU A 69 -8.75 3.12 -3.10
C LEU A 69 -9.64 2.17 -3.91
N ARG A 70 -9.06 1.16 -4.56
CA ARG A 70 -9.85 0.17 -5.34
C ARG A 70 -10.75 -0.69 -4.46
N GLY A 71 -10.40 -0.90 -3.19
CA GLY A 71 -11.08 -1.84 -2.31
C GLY A 71 -10.96 -3.28 -2.81
N LYS A 72 -10.82 -4.24 -1.90
CA LYS A 72 -11.00 -5.64 -2.28
C LYS A 72 -12.49 -5.89 -2.46
N THR A 73 -13.01 -5.81 -3.69
CA THR A 73 -14.20 -6.59 -4.03
C THR A 73 -13.78 -8.05 -3.86
N LEU A 74 -14.20 -8.67 -2.75
CA LEU A 74 -14.04 -10.10 -2.56
C LEU A 74 -14.51 -10.78 -3.86
N PRO A 75 -13.67 -11.63 -4.49
CA PRO A 75 -14.13 -12.46 -5.60
C PRO A 75 -15.38 -13.16 -5.09
N THR A 76 -16.54 -12.75 -5.62
CA THR A 76 -17.79 -13.34 -5.18
C THR A 76 -17.81 -14.71 -5.81
N GLU A 77 -17.41 -15.71 -5.03
CA GLU A 77 -17.31 -17.09 -5.48
C GLU A 77 -18.65 -17.51 -6.09
N ARG A 78 -18.62 -17.83 -7.39
CA ARG A 78 -19.79 -18.15 -8.20
C ARG A 78 -20.00 -19.66 -8.21
N ASN A 79 -20.06 -20.29 -7.03
CA ASN A 79 -20.29 -21.72 -6.91
C ASN A 79 -21.74 -22.09 -7.24
N ALA A 80 -21.91 -23.29 -7.83
CA ALA A 80 -23.21 -23.85 -8.19
C ALA A 80 -24.20 -23.81 -7.02
N HIS A 81 -23.75 -24.12 -5.79
CA HIS A 81 -24.56 -24.07 -4.58
C HIS A 81 -25.26 -22.72 -4.34
N ARG A 82 -24.59 -21.59 -4.61
CA ARG A 82 -25.15 -20.25 -4.39
C ARG A 82 -26.07 -19.79 -5.54
N ILE A 83 -25.84 -20.29 -6.75
CA ILE A 83 -26.74 -20.07 -7.89
C ILE A 83 -28.06 -20.82 -7.66
N SER A 84 -27.99 -22.05 -7.15
CA SER A 84 -29.18 -22.85 -6.80
C SER A 84 -30.01 -22.18 -5.72
N ALA A 85 -29.37 -21.68 -4.65
CA ALA A 85 -30.07 -21.00 -3.55
C ALA A 85 -30.82 -19.72 -4.00
N LYS A 86 -30.28 -18.96 -4.96
CA LYS A 86 -30.96 -17.78 -5.52
C LYS A 86 -32.09 -18.09 -6.49
N ARG A 87 -32.16 -19.30 -7.04
CA ARG A 87 -33.19 -19.72 -8.01
C ARG A 87 -34.46 -20.24 -7.33
N LEU A 88 -34.41 -20.46 -6.03
CA LEU A 88 -35.49 -20.99 -5.17
C LEU A 88 -36.20 -19.91 -4.34
N THR A 89 -35.77 -18.65 -4.46
CA THR A 89 -36.44 -17.44 -3.95
C THR A 89 -36.97 -16.65 -5.13
#